data_AF-A0A939XTY8-F1
#
_entry.id   AF-A0A939XTY8-F1
#
_cell.length_a   1.000
_cell.length_b   1.000
_cell.length_c   1.000
_cell.angle_alpha   90.00
_cell.angle_beta   90.00
_cell.angle_gamma   90.00
#
_symmetry.space_group_name_H-M   'P 1'
#
loop_
_entity.id
_entity.type
_entity.pdbx_description
1 polymer ?
#
loop_
_entity_poly.entity_id
_entity_poly.type
_entity_poly.pdbx_seq_one_letter_code
_entity_poly.pdbx_strand_id
1 'polypeptide(L)'
;MEYALQNRWKIEGNHLYYYGLRNKENLLKNKRKLSSKQLEVIRQLPKSLSPDEMSLLGPLLGTEVVPTNELRETPKSLEEAQFCTRCAANTYMIPGLEFNEEGECPICQTKELTRQLRSVVPLVEEIPHAKNSRFDVALFYTGGKDSTYLLYYLAKVKKLRVLALTWEIPYLSANAQESIQNAKRHFSTVEFINRYVSNAEMQAIYKKLYELSGNTCACPSLAYILFYPTLVEERVPYFIAGNEPAQLIGLYYNGLAPKMAYTFSNSKISHFIINIGRILTLHPPLKRGQLHTLMTMRQLVYGDSLLKRWAGYKNDLISNVVEAIHQVPGIIQPLKRSLRKSSWRGHIPAFVQIDLDKISGGTYDWKSVKELIEKECGWVSLPDNTKGLHTSCQIEKCKEYSQFIRFYRCQSKLIPFSALEMALASGTKSLSKEESIQEIRTHLGFSLEEVPECKIMTQFIDKKW
;
A
#
# COMPACT_ATOMS: atom_id res chain seq x y z
N MET A 1 -30.64 -29.78 13.19
CA MET A 1 -29.30 -29.17 13.30
C MET A 1 -29.42 -27.78 12.71
N GLU A 2 -29.00 -26.77 13.46
CA GLU A 2 -29.05 -25.38 13.01
C GLU A 2 -27.81 -25.06 12.16
N TYR A 3 -28.02 -24.28 11.10
CA TYR A 3 -26.97 -23.81 10.22
C TYR A 3 -26.85 -22.29 10.34
N ALA A 4 -25.63 -21.79 10.16
CA ALA A 4 -25.29 -20.38 10.16
C ALA A 4 -24.39 -20.02 8.96
N LEU A 5 -24.37 -18.74 8.61
CA LEU A 5 -23.39 -18.22 7.67
C LEU A 5 -22.02 -18.24 8.38
N GLN A 6 -21.05 -18.94 7.80
CA GLN A 6 -19.68 -19.05 8.32
C GLN A 6 -19.09 -17.66 8.54
N ASN A 7 -18.33 -17.53 9.62
CA ASN A 7 -17.69 -16.29 9.98
C ASN A 7 -16.86 -15.73 8.82
N ARG A 8 -16.79 -14.40 8.76
CA ARG A 8 -16.09 -13.62 7.73
C ARG A 8 -16.75 -13.64 6.35
N TRP A 9 -17.83 -14.39 6.14
CA TRP A 9 -18.70 -14.20 4.97
C TRP A 9 -19.80 -13.19 5.29
N LYS A 10 -20.01 -12.24 4.37
CA LYS A 10 -21.07 -11.23 4.50
C LYS A 10 -21.79 -11.03 3.18
N ILE A 11 -23.10 -10.85 3.26
CA ILE A 11 -23.95 -10.55 2.11
C ILE A 11 -23.78 -9.08 1.73
N GLU A 12 -23.50 -8.81 0.45
CA GLU A 12 -23.60 -7.48 -0.15
C GLU A 12 -24.32 -7.57 -1.50
N GLY A 13 -25.52 -6.98 -1.59
CA GLY A 13 -26.38 -7.11 -2.76
C GLY A 13 -26.78 -8.57 -3.01
N ASN A 14 -26.42 -9.10 -4.19
CA ASN A 14 -26.63 -10.49 -4.59
C ASN A 14 -25.35 -11.35 -4.55
N HIS A 15 -24.38 -10.95 -3.73
CA HIS A 15 -23.12 -11.68 -3.58
C HIS A 15 -22.79 -11.93 -2.10
N LEU A 16 -22.04 -13.00 -1.86
CA LEU A 16 -21.26 -13.19 -0.64
C LEU A 16 -19.84 -12.69 -0.86
N TYR A 17 -19.31 -11.99 0.13
CA TYR A 17 -17.92 -11.57 0.19
C TYR A 17 -17.24 -12.15 1.42
N TYR A 18 -16.03 -12.67 1.21
CA TYR A 18 -15.16 -13.15 2.26
C TYR A 18 -14.20 -12.05 2.70
N TYR A 19 -14.13 -11.79 4.01
CA TYR A 19 -13.27 -10.80 4.63
C TYR A 19 -12.12 -11.50 5.34
N GLY A 20 -11.09 -11.83 4.57
CA GLY A 20 -9.97 -12.63 5.02
C GLY A 20 -9.07 -13.01 3.86
N LEU A 21 -8.12 -13.89 4.15
CA LEU A 21 -7.26 -14.50 3.14
C LEU A 21 -7.41 -16.01 3.20
N ARG A 22 -7.90 -16.58 2.10
CA ARG A 22 -8.22 -18.00 1.96
C ARG A 22 -6.99 -18.81 1.55
N ASN A 23 -7.03 -20.11 1.78
CA ASN A 23 -5.99 -21.06 1.41
C ASN A 23 -5.63 -20.98 -0.07
N LYS A 24 -4.45 -21.48 -0.43
CA LYS A 24 -3.84 -21.39 -1.78
C LYS A 24 -4.81 -21.69 -2.93
N GLU A 25 -5.65 -22.71 -2.82
CA GLU A 25 -6.61 -23.15 -3.85
C GLU A 25 -7.71 -22.10 -4.11
N ASN A 26 -8.00 -21.31 -3.07
CA ASN A 26 -9.04 -20.28 -3.05
C ASN A 26 -8.46 -18.87 -2.87
N LEU A 27 -7.15 -18.69 -3.06
CA LEU A 27 -6.47 -17.42 -2.87
C LEU A 27 -7.14 -16.33 -3.74
N LEU A 28 -7.55 -15.22 -3.09
CA LEU A 28 -8.30 -14.10 -3.68
C LEU A 28 -9.68 -14.44 -4.26
N LYS A 29 -10.18 -15.68 -4.14
CA LYS A 29 -11.57 -16.07 -4.49
C LYS A 29 -12.52 -15.68 -3.36
N ASN A 30 -12.64 -14.37 -3.13
CA ASN A 30 -13.37 -13.78 -2.00
C ASN A 30 -14.78 -13.28 -2.38
N LYS A 31 -15.27 -13.61 -3.58
CA LYS A 31 -16.59 -13.16 -4.08
C LYS A 31 -17.34 -14.35 -4.67
N ARG A 32 -18.57 -14.57 -4.22
CA ARG A 32 -19.46 -15.62 -4.72
C ARG A 32 -20.81 -15.03 -5.08
N LYS A 33 -21.27 -15.24 -6.32
CA LYS A 33 -22.59 -14.79 -6.78
C LYS A 33 -23.65 -15.76 -6.26
N LEU A 34 -24.76 -15.24 -5.76
CA LEU A 34 -25.89 -16.01 -5.28
C LEU A 34 -27.07 -15.91 -6.26
N SER A 35 -27.84 -17.00 -6.38
CA SER A 35 -29.19 -16.92 -6.95
C SER A 35 -30.14 -16.20 -5.98
N SER A 36 -31.25 -15.66 -6.49
CA SER A 36 -32.25 -15.00 -5.64
C SER A 36 -32.80 -15.93 -4.55
N LYS A 37 -33.02 -17.20 -4.88
CA LYS A 37 -33.49 -18.22 -3.92
C LYS A 37 -32.43 -18.54 -2.85
N GLN A 38 -31.16 -18.68 -3.24
CA GLN A 38 -30.06 -18.89 -2.28
C GLN A 38 -29.93 -17.70 -1.32
N LEU A 39 -30.03 -16.48 -1.85
CA LEU A 39 -29.96 -15.25 -1.06
C LEU A 39 -31.08 -15.18 -0.02
N GLU A 40 -32.29 -15.58 -0.38
CA GLU A 40 -33.43 -15.64 0.53
C GLU A 40 -33.18 -16.61 1.70
N VAL A 41 -32.69 -17.82 1.40
CA VAL A 41 -32.35 -18.80 2.45
C VAL A 41 -31.24 -18.28 3.37
N ILE A 42 -30.14 -17.75 2.82
CA ILE A 42 -28.99 -17.30 3.62
C ILE A 42 -29.38 -16.12 4.53
N ARG A 43 -30.26 -15.21 4.08
CA ARG A 43 -30.74 -14.09 4.90
C ARG A 43 -31.54 -14.52 6.13
N GLN A 44 -32.09 -15.74 6.11
CA GLN A 44 -32.84 -16.31 7.22
C GLN A 44 -31.96 -17.12 8.17
N LEU A 45 -30.65 -17.24 7.92
CA LEU A 45 -29.72 -17.85 8.86
C LEU A 45 -29.46 -16.93 10.07
N PRO A 46 -29.24 -17.47 11.28
CA PRO A 46 -29.17 -18.90 11.59
C PRO A 46 -30.56 -19.57 11.66
N LYS A 47 -30.68 -20.78 11.09
CA LYS A 47 -31.90 -21.61 11.18
C LYS A 47 -31.63 -23.08 10.84
N SER A 48 -32.58 -23.95 11.17
CA SER A 48 -32.61 -25.31 10.60
C SER A 48 -33.00 -25.26 9.13
N LEU A 49 -32.29 -26.04 8.29
CA LEU A 49 -32.53 -26.10 6.85
C LEU A 49 -33.38 -27.34 6.50
N SER A 50 -34.36 -27.15 5.62
CA SER A 50 -35.10 -28.26 5.00
C SER A 50 -34.26 -28.97 3.92
N PRO A 51 -34.58 -30.23 3.54
CA PRO A 51 -33.86 -30.94 2.48
C PRO A 51 -33.78 -30.17 1.14
N ASP A 52 -34.85 -29.46 0.78
CA ASP A 52 -34.91 -28.65 -0.43
C ASP A 52 -33.97 -27.44 -0.37
N GLU A 53 -33.90 -26.77 0.80
CA GLU A 53 -32.98 -25.66 1.03
C GLU A 53 -31.52 -26.12 1.04
N MET A 54 -31.24 -27.30 1.60
CA MET A 54 -29.91 -27.89 1.57
C MET A 54 -29.48 -28.19 0.12
N SER A 55 -30.38 -28.78 -0.68
CA SER A 55 -30.14 -29.01 -2.11
C SER A 55 -29.91 -27.71 -2.88
N LEU A 56 -30.69 -26.67 -2.60
CA LEU A 56 -30.56 -25.35 -3.20
C LEU A 56 -29.24 -24.65 -2.88
N LEU A 57 -28.76 -24.77 -1.64
CA LEU A 57 -27.47 -24.21 -1.22
C LEU A 57 -26.30 -25.00 -1.83
N GLY A 58 -26.45 -26.32 -1.96
CA GLY A 58 -25.52 -27.21 -2.64
C GLY A 58 -24.06 -26.95 -2.22
N PRO A 59 -23.19 -26.47 -3.14
CA PRO A 59 -21.77 -26.25 -2.86
C PRO A 59 -21.47 -25.07 -1.91
N LEU A 60 -22.48 -24.42 -1.33
CA LEU A 60 -22.32 -23.46 -0.24
C LEU A 60 -22.24 -24.15 1.13
N LEU A 61 -22.81 -25.36 1.25
CA LEU A 61 -22.80 -26.12 2.49
C LEU A 61 -21.39 -26.64 2.81
N GLY A 62 -21.00 -26.56 4.08
CA GLY A 62 -19.68 -26.96 4.57
C GLY A 62 -18.58 -25.93 4.31
N THR A 63 -18.86 -24.86 3.55
CA THR A 63 -17.90 -23.80 3.23
C THR A 63 -18.39 -22.43 3.68
N GLU A 64 -19.46 -21.91 3.08
CA GLU A 64 -20.06 -20.63 3.43
C GLU A 64 -21.20 -20.80 4.43
N VAL A 65 -21.96 -21.88 4.34
CA VAL A 65 -23.02 -22.21 5.28
C VAL A 65 -22.62 -23.47 6.03
N VAL A 66 -22.49 -23.37 7.35
CA VAL A 66 -21.98 -24.45 8.20
C VAL A 66 -22.94 -24.72 9.35
N PRO A 67 -22.92 -25.92 9.94
CA PRO A 67 -23.55 -26.16 11.23
C PRO A 67 -23.08 -25.13 12.29
N THR A 68 -23.97 -24.67 13.17
CA THR A 68 -23.65 -23.61 14.15
C THR A 68 -22.47 -24.00 15.07
N ASN A 69 -22.28 -25.29 15.35
CA ASN A 69 -21.15 -25.81 16.15
C ASN A 69 -19.80 -25.81 15.39
N GLU A 70 -19.78 -25.56 14.09
CA GLU A 70 -18.58 -25.42 13.26
C GLU A 70 -18.28 -23.95 12.89
N LEU A 71 -19.03 -23.02 13.48
CA LEU A 71 -18.81 -21.59 13.27
C LEU A 71 -17.45 -21.19 13.85
N ARG A 72 -16.60 -20.56 13.04
CA ARG A 72 -15.30 -20.07 13.49
C ARG A 72 -15.48 -18.79 14.30
N GLU A 73 -14.77 -18.66 15.41
CA GLU A 73 -14.74 -17.41 16.16
C GLU A 73 -13.71 -16.43 15.58
N THR A 74 -13.93 -15.13 15.80
CA THR A 74 -12.88 -14.13 15.54
C THR A 74 -12.17 -13.83 16.85
N PRO A 75 -10.84 -14.04 16.94
CA PRO A 75 -10.08 -13.72 18.15
C PRO A 75 -10.30 -12.28 18.60
N LYS A 76 -10.26 -12.03 19.91
CA LYS A 76 -10.42 -10.69 20.49
C LYS A 76 -9.10 -10.05 20.88
N SER A 77 -8.03 -10.83 20.95
CA SER A 77 -6.69 -10.38 21.25
C SER A 77 -5.64 -11.18 20.47
N LEU A 78 -4.39 -10.74 20.57
CA LEU A 78 -3.26 -11.44 19.96
C LEU A 78 -2.98 -12.79 20.67
N GLU A 79 -3.27 -12.87 21.97
CA GLU A 79 -3.07 -14.05 22.81
C GLU A 79 -4.02 -15.19 22.45
N GLU A 80 -5.23 -14.86 21.99
CA GLU A 80 -6.22 -15.81 21.47
C GLU A 80 -5.94 -16.21 20.01
N ALA A 81 -4.99 -15.55 19.33
CA ALA A 81 -4.78 -15.72 17.91
C ALA A 81 -4.02 -17.01 17.59
N GLN A 82 -4.45 -17.69 16.53
CA GLN A 82 -3.64 -18.72 15.89
C GLN A 82 -2.58 -18.05 15.01
N PHE A 83 -1.32 -18.33 15.29
CA PHE A 83 -0.19 -17.86 14.49
C PHE A 83 0.19 -18.85 13.39
N CYS A 84 0.63 -18.32 12.25
CA CYS A 84 1.32 -19.09 11.23
C CYS A 84 2.58 -19.73 11.81
N THR A 85 2.89 -20.97 11.42
CA THR A 85 4.12 -21.64 11.85
C THR A 85 5.38 -20.94 11.35
N ARG A 86 5.35 -20.30 10.16
CA ARG A 86 6.52 -19.70 9.50
C ARG A 86 6.70 -18.19 9.62
N CYS A 87 5.63 -17.42 9.83
CA CYS A 87 5.67 -15.95 9.82
C CYS A 87 4.80 -15.37 10.94
N ALA A 88 4.75 -14.04 11.05
CA ALA A 88 3.97 -13.35 12.08
C ALA A 88 2.46 -13.20 11.78
N ALA A 89 1.97 -13.66 10.61
CA ALA A 89 0.54 -13.66 10.29
C ALA A 89 -0.26 -14.44 11.33
N ASN A 90 -1.40 -13.89 11.75
CA ASN A 90 -2.27 -14.50 12.75
C ASN A 90 -3.74 -14.09 12.57
N THR A 91 -4.64 -14.88 13.13
CA THR A 91 -6.10 -14.71 12.96
C THR A 91 -6.68 -13.51 13.68
N TYR A 92 -5.93 -12.85 14.57
CA TYR A 92 -6.37 -11.60 15.19
C TYR A 92 -6.14 -10.41 14.27
N MET A 93 -4.93 -10.24 13.72
CA MET A 93 -4.58 -9.13 12.82
C MET A 93 -5.22 -9.27 11.44
N ILE A 94 -5.40 -10.51 10.97
CA ILE A 94 -6.10 -10.83 9.73
C ILE A 94 -7.19 -11.86 10.04
N PRO A 95 -8.34 -11.43 10.61
CA PRO A 95 -9.49 -12.31 10.77
C PRO A 95 -9.89 -12.95 9.45
N GLY A 96 -10.16 -14.26 9.48
CA GLY A 96 -10.43 -15.02 8.26
C GLY A 96 -9.17 -15.49 7.51
N LEU A 97 -8.02 -15.60 8.18
CA LEU A 97 -6.95 -16.44 7.66
C LEU A 97 -7.38 -17.91 7.67
N GLU A 98 -7.20 -18.58 6.54
CA GLU A 98 -7.26 -20.04 6.47
C GLU A 98 -5.84 -20.60 6.53
N PHE A 99 -5.62 -21.61 7.36
CA PHE A 99 -4.35 -22.35 7.40
C PHE A 99 -4.50 -23.68 6.66
N ASN A 100 -3.37 -24.19 6.17
CA ASN A 100 -3.28 -25.58 5.73
C ASN A 100 -2.99 -26.51 6.93
N GLU A 101 -2.83 -27.80 6.65
CA GLU A 101 -2.59 -28.83 7.68
C GLU A 101 -1.27 -28.60 8.44
N GLU A 102 -0.27 -27.98 7.81
CA GLU A 102 1.01 -27.61 8.43
C GLU A 102 0.96 -26.31 9.25
N GLY A 103 -0.21 -25.68 9.38
CA GLY A 103 -0.38 -24.42 10.10
C GLY A 103 0.24 -23.21 9.39
N GLU A 104 0.49 -23.28 8.09
CA GLU A 104 0.97 -22.18 7.27
C GLU A 104 -0.19 -21.31 6.79
N CYS A 105 -0.05 -19.99 6.93
CA CYS A 105 -1.01 -19.04 6.37
C CYS A 105 -0.90 -18.97 4.83
N PRO A 106 -1.88 -18.38 4.11
CA PRO A 106 -1.87 -18.37 2.65
C PRO A 106 -0.71 -17.60 2.04
N ILE A 107 -0.16 -16.61 2.78
CA ILE A 107 1.04 -15.87 2.37
C ILE A 107 2.24 -16.82 2.27
N CYS A 108 2.43 -17.67 3.28
CA CYS A 108 3.51 -18.67 3.29
C CYS A 108 3.26 -19.79 2.27
N GLN A 109 2.03 -20.30 2.17
CA GLN A 109 1.64 -21.33 1.19
C GLN A 109 1.92 -20.90 -0.26
N THR A 110 1.91 -19.59 -0.54
CA THR A 110 2.03 -19.04 -1.89
C THR A 110 3.32 -18.23 -2.13
N LYS A 111 4.32 -18.37 -1.25
CA LYS A 111 5.62 -17.69 -1.37
C LYS A 111 6.26 -17.83 -2.76
N GLU A 112 6.31 -19.04 -3.32
CA GLU A 112 6.90 -19.26 -4.66
C GLU A 112 6.06 -18.64 -5.78
N LEU A 113 4.73 -18.60 -5.64
CA LEU A 113 3.83 -17.95 -6.60
C LEU A 113 4.06 -16.43 -6.64
N THR A 114 4.36 -15.83 -5.50
CA THR A 114 4.55 -14.38 -5.38
C THR A 114 6.00 -13.92 -5.56
N ARG A 115 6.97 -14.85 -5.67
CA ARG A 115 8.40 -14.55 -5.81
C ARG A 115 8.75 -13.62 -6.98
N GLN A 116 7.96 -13.66 -8.05
CA GLN A 116 8.17 -12.81 -9.23
C GLN A 116 7.45 -11.45 -9.14
N LEU A 117 6.61 -11.22 -8.12
CA LEU A 117 5.84 -10.00 -7.93
C LEU A 117 6.69 -8.90 -7.27
N ARG A 118 7.81 -8.54 -7.92
CA ARG A 118 8.82 -7.66 -7.32
C ARG A 118 8.45 -6.19 -7.37
N SER A 119 7.80 -5.72 -8.44
CA SER A 119 7.41 -4.32 -8.58
C SER A 119 6.27 -4.13 -9.58
N VAL A 120 5.43 -3.12 -9.33
CA VAL A 120 4.35 -2.65 -10.22
C VAL A 120 4.81 -1.53 -11.17
N VAL A 121 6.06 -1.08 -11.03
CA VAL A 121 6.73 -0.16 -11.95
C VAL A 121 8.03 -0.82 -12.45
N PRO A 122 8.68 -0.29 -13.49
CA PRO A 122 9.91 -0.91 -13.99
C PRO A 122 11.04 -0.87 -12.95
N LEU A 123 11.61 -2.03 -12.68
CA LEU A 123 12.88 -2.14 -11.95
C LEU A 123 14.05 -1.73 -12.84
N VAL A 124 14.92 -0.88 -12.29
CA VAL A 124 16.17 -0.44 -12.92
C VAL A 124 17.35 -0.80 -12.03
N GLU A 125 18.45 -1.20 -12.66
CA GLU A 125 19.70 -1.54 -11.96
C GLU A 125 20.68 -0.38 -11.95
N GLU A 126 20.64 0.43 -13.00
CA GLU A 126 21.50 1.59 -13.19
C GLU A 126 20.67 2.80 -13.61
N ILE A 127 21.05 3.96 -13.09
CA ILE A 127 20.52 5.26 -13.47
C ILE A 127 21.68 6.03 -14.08
N PRO A 128 21.64 6.34 -15.39
CA PRO A 128 22.72 7.07 -16.03
C PRO A 128 22.74 8.53 -15.58
N HIS A 129 23.93 9.14 -15.57
CA HIS A 129 24.03 10.59 -15.38
C HIS A 129 23.35 11.34 -16.53
N ALA A 130 22.49 12.28 -16.17
CA ALA A 130 21.68 13.07 -17.08
C ALA A 130 22.51 14.17 -17.75
N LYS A 131 22.55 14.19 -19.08
CA LYS A 131 23.29 15.23 -19.83
C LYS A 131 22.64 16.61 -19.77
N ASN A 132 21.31 16.65 -19.75
CA ASN A 132 20.51 17.87 -19.93
C ASN A 132 19.61 18.19 -18.72
N SER A 133 20.05 17.81 -17.53
CA SER A 133 19.36 18.05 -16.27
C SER A 133 20.41 18.29 -15.17
N ARG A 134 20.05 19.11 -14.18
CA ARG A 134 20.83 19.28 -12.94
C ARG A 134 20.81 18.02 -12.08
N PHE A 135 19.76 17.21 -12.21
CA PHE A 135 19.52 16.00 -11.43
C PHE A 135 19.51 14.75 -12.31
N ASP A 136 20.07 13.67 -11.77
CA ASP A 136 20.02 12.34 -12.37
C ASP A 136 18.76 11.60 -11.94
N VAL A 137 18.29 11.85 -10.72
CA VAL A 137 17.15 11.16 -10.12
C VAL A 137 16.52 12.03 -9.05
N ALA A 138 15.20 11.92 -8.88
CA ALA A 138 14.50 12.39 -7.70
C ALA A 138 13.99 11.24 -6.84
N LEU A 139 13.89 11.45 -5.54
CA LEU A 139 13.35 10.48 -4.60
C LEU A 139 12.30 11.14 -3.71
N PHE A 140 11.24 10.40 -3.41
CA PHE A 140 10.29 10.81 -2.37
C PHE A 140 10.85 10.47 -0.99
N TYR A 141 11.27 11.50 -0.26
CA TYR A 141 11.99 11.38 0.99
C TYR A 141 11.09 11.73 2.18
N THR A 142 10.97 10.81 3.14
CA THR A 142 10.07 10.97 4.30
C THR A 142 10.80 10.98 5.64
N GLY A 143 12.13 10.80 5.64
CA GLY A 143 12.89 10.55 6.87
C GLY A 143 12.71 9.15 7.45
N GLY A 144 11.84 8.31 6.88
CA GLY A 144 11.68 6.91 7.29
C GLY A 144 12.81 5.99 6.81
N LYS A 145 12.86 4.77 7.36
CA LYS A 145 13.89 3.75 7.10
C LYS A 145 14.15 3.56 5.60
N ASP A 146 13.10 3.20 4.86
CA ASP A 146 13.23 2.80 3.46
C ASP A 146 13.67 3.97 2.56
N SER A 147 13.10 5.15 2.77
CA SER A 147 13.45 6.34 2.00
C SER A 147 14.86 6.86 2.32
N THR A 148 15.34 6.70 3.55
CA THR A 148 16.71 7.07 3.95
C THR A 148 17.73 6.10 3.38
N TYR A 149 17.43 4.79 3.39
CA TYR A 149 18.31 3.80 2.75
C TYR A 149 18.40 4.01 1.24
N LEU A 150 17.29 4.32 0.58
CA LEU A 150 17.29 4.66 -0.84
C LEU A 150 18.12 5.94 -1.11
N LEU A 151 17.99 6.97 -0.27
CA LEU A 151 18.81 8.19 -0.36
C LEU A 151 20.30 7.87 -0.26
N TYR A 152 20.70 7.10 0.75
CA TYR A 152 22.08 6.63 0.93
C TYR A 152 22.60 5.93 -0.33
N TYR A 153 21.83 4.98 -0.87
CA TYR A 153 22.24 4.23 -2.05
C TYR A 153 22.43 5.14 -3.28
N LEU A 154 21.46 6.01 -3.56
CA LEU A 154 21.51 6.89 -4.73
C LEU A 154 22.63 7.93 -4.61
N ALA A 155 22.77 8.58 -3.44
CA ALA A 155 23.68 9.69 -3.24
C ALA A 155 25.12 9.25 -2.94
N LYS A 156 25.31 8.25 -2.06
CA LYS A 156 26.65 7.84 -1.59
C LYS A 156 27.23 6.69 -2.40
N VAL A 157 26.45 5.64 -2.62
CA VAL A 157 26.92 4.43 -3.33
C VAL A 157 26.99 4.70 -4.83
N LYS A 158 25.92 5.24 -5.41
CA LYS A 158 25.83 5.53 -6.86
C LYS A 158 26.32 6.91 -7.25
N LYS A 159 26.59 7.80 -6.29
CA LYS A 159 27.14 9.16 -6.52
C LYS A 159 26.31 9.98 -7.52
N LEU A 160 25.00 9.80 -7.53
CA LEU A 160 24.09 10.51 -8.42
C LEU A 160 23.79 11.92 -7.88
N ARG A 161 23.44 12.84 -8.79
CA ARG A 161 22.88 14.14 -8.43
C ARG A 161 21.41 13.95 -8.07
N VAL A 162 21.12 13.85 -6.79
CA VAL A 162 19.79 13.50 -6.27
C VAL A 162 18.99 14.75 -5.89
N LEU A 163 17.73 14.78 -6.29
CA LEU A 163 16.71 15.69 -5.79
C LEU A 163 15.82 14.97 -4.76
N ALA A 164 16.00 15.24 -3.47
CA ALA A 164 15.19 14.68 -2.40
C ALA A 164 13.95 15.53 -2.14
N LEU A 165 12.76 14.90 -2.23
CA LEU A 165 11.46 15.58 -2.23
C LEU A 165 10.65 15.19 -0.99
N THR A 166 10.49 16.14 -0.07
CA THR A 166 9.78 15.95 1.20
C THR A 166 8.47 16.73 1.19
N TRP A 167 7.34 16.05 1.33
CA TRP A 167 6.06 16.71 1.61
C TRP A 167 5.77 16.63 3.10
N GLU A 168 5.64 17.79 3.73
CA GLU A 168 5.34 17.86 5.15
C GLU A 168 3.85 17.67 5.37
N ILE A 169 3.51 16.70 6.22
CA ILE A 169 2.16 16.44 6.69
C ILE A 169 2.05 16.85 8.16
N PRO A 170 0.84 17.17 8.66
CA PRO A 170 0.61 17.54 10.07
C PRO A 170 1.02 16.48 11.10
N TYR A 171 1.37 15.27 10.63
CA TYR A 171 1.63 14.11 11.46
C TYR A 171 3.07 13.57 11.30
N LEU A 172 3.99 14.33 10.72
CA LEU A 172 5.39 13.93 10.60
C LEU A 172 6.00 13.71 12.00
N SER A 173 6.65 12.57 12.23
CA SER A 173 7.24 12.26 13.54
C SER A 173 8.48 13.12 13.83
N ALA A 174 8.77 13.36 15.11
CA ALA A 174 9.96 14.09 15.53
C ALA A 174 11.26 13.42 15.03
N ASN A 175 11.35 12.09 15.13
CA ASN A 175 12.50 11.33 14.66
C ASN A 175 12.69 11.44 13.14
N ALA A 176 11.60 11.50 12.37
CA ALA A 176 11.68 11.70 10.93
C ALA A 176 12.10 13.12 10.58
N GLN A 177 11.60 14.14 11.30
CA GLN A 177 12.06 15.52 11.16
C GLN A 177 13.56 15.61 11.43
N GLU A 178 14.04 15.01 12.52
CA GLU A 178 15.45 14.99 12.87
C GLU A 178 16.29 14.24 11.82
N SER A 179 15.83 13.08 11.38
CA SER A 179 16.48 12.30 10.31
C SER A 179 16.61 13.13 9.01
N ILE A 180 15.57 13.90 8.66
CA ILE A 180 15.63 14.80 7.50
C ILE A 180 16.68 15.90 7.69
N GLN A 181 16.78 16.50 8.87
CA GLN A 181 17.79 17.52 9.15
C GLN A 181 19.21 16.93 9.14
N ASN A 182 19.39 15.73 9.70
CA ASN A 182 20.67 15.04 9.67
C ASN A 182 21.07 14.66 8.25
N ALA A 183 20.15 14.15 7.43
CA ALA A 183 20.43 13.87 6.03
C ALA A 183 20.87 15.13 5.26
N LYS A 184 20.25 16.30 5.50
CA LYS A 184 20.67 17.58 4.91
C LYS A 184 22.12 17.95 5.27
N ARG A 185 22.58 17.61 6.48
CA ARG A 185 23.96 17.85 6.93
C ARG A 185 24.95 16.84 6.33
N HIS A 186 24.54 15.57 6.17
CA HIS A 186 25.41 14.49 5.70
C HIS A 186 25.57 14.47 4.17
N PHE A 187 24.58 14.94 3.42
CA PHE A 187 24.54 14.84 1.96
C PHE A 187 24.62 16.22 1.28
N SER A 188 25.83 16.79 1.22
CA SER A 188 26.07 18.11 0.60
C SER A 188 25.82 18.16 -0.92
N THR A 189 25.84 17.01 -1.60
CA THR A 189 25.59 16.88 -3.04
C THR A 189 24.11 16.63 -3.39
N VAL A 190 23.24 16.54 -2.39
CA VAL A 190 21.81 16.30 -2.56
C VAL A 190 21.06 17.60 -2.36
N GLU A 191 20.19 17.92 -3.29
CA GLU A 191 19.29 19.07 -3.15
C GLU A 191 17.99 18.61 -2.49
N PHE A 192 17.60 19.26 -1.40
CA PHE A 192 16.39 18.93 -0.65
C PHE A 192 15.32 19.99 -0.88
N ILE A 193 14.13 19.56 -1.34
CA ILE A 193 12.96 20.42 -1.47
C ILE A 193 11.89 19.94 -0.51
N ASN A 194 11.41 20.87 0.31
CA ASN A 194 10.27 20.66 1.20
C ASN A 194 9.04 21.41 0.65
N ARG A 195 7.86 20.78 0.65
CA ARG A 195 6.58 21.41 0.33
C ARG A 195 5.53 21.04 1.37
N TYR A 196 4.56 21.91 1.57
CA TYR A 196 3.40 21.64 2.41
C TYR A 196 2.12 22.10 1.70
N VAL A 197 0.99 21.52 2.10
CA VAL A 197 -0.34 22.01 1.75
C VAL A 197 -0.81 22.89 2.90
N SER A 198 -1.51 24.00 2.61
CA SER A 198 -2.02 24.86 3.68
C SER A 198 -2.93 24.05 4.62
N ASN A 199 -2.97 24.42 5.92
CA ASN A 199 -3.75 23.64 6.90
C ASN A 199 -5.24 23.57 6.54
N ALA A 200 -5.81 24.64 6.00
CA ALA A 200 -7.22 24.67 5.56
C ALA A 200 -7.49 23.69 4.41
N GLU A 201 -6.65 23.69 3.38
CA GLU A 201 -6.78 22.76 2.26
C GLU A 201 -6.50 21.31 2.67
N MET A 202 -5.46 21.09 3.49
CA MET A 202 -5.13 19.76 4.01
C MET A 202 -6.27 19.22 4.88
N GLN A 203 -6.90 20.06 5.69
CA GLN A 203 -8.07 19.70 6.48
C GLN A 203 -9.26 19.33 5.59
N ALA A 204 -9.53 20.05 4.51
CA ALA A 204 -10.60 19.69 3.57
C ALA A 204 -10.40 18.28 2.98
N ILE A 205 -9.16 17.96 2.59
CA ILE A 205 -8.78 16.63 2.09
C ILE A 205 -8.96 15.57 3.19
N TYR A 206 -8.46 15.83 4.40
CA TYR A 206 -8.53 14.88 5.51
C TYR A 206 -9.95 14.65 6.03
N LYS A 207 -10.80 15.68 6.09
CA LYS A 207 -12.23 15.54 6.39
C LYS A 207 -12.89 14.57 5.44
N LYS A 208 -12.69 14.78 4.13
CA LYS A 208 -13.31 13.90 3.11
C LYS A 208 -12.73 12.49 3.14
N LEU A 209 -11.43 12.33 3.35
CA LEU A 209 -10.82 11.00 3.51
C LEU A 209 -11.37 10.26 4.74
N TYR A 210 -11.51 10.96 5.86
CA TYR A 210 -12.02 10.40 7.09
C TYR A 210 -13.49 9.97 6.95
N GLU A 211 -14.32 10.78 6.29
CA GLU A 211 -15.71 10.43 5.93
C GLU A 211 -15.77 9.14 5.09
N LEU A 212 -14.94 9.03 4.05
CA LEU A 212 -14.96 7.91 3.11
C LEU A 212 -14.35 6.62 3.68
N SER A 213 -13.30 6.74 4.51
CA SER A 213 -12.42 5.63 4.87
C SER A 213 -12.16 5.45 6.37
N GLY A 214 -12.57 6.40 7.21
CA GLY A 214 -12.25 6.43 8.64
C GLY A 214 -10.78 6.71 8.95
N ASN A 215 -10.00 7.16 7.96
CA ASN A 215 -8.57 7.45 8.08
C ASN A 215 -8.21 8.65 7.19
N THR A 216 -7.05 9.28 7.45
CA THR A 216 -6.54 10.45 6.71
C THR A 216 -5.36 10.13 5.80
N CYS A 217 -4.98 8.85 5.68
CA CYS A 217 -3.81 8.47 4.90
C CYS A 217 -4.00 8.72 3.39
N ALA A 218 -3.33 9.76 2.88
CA ALA A 218 -3.30 10.12 1.45
C ALA A 218 -1.94 9.83 0.78
N CYS A 219 -0.92 9.41 1.56
CA CYS A 219 0.43 9.19 1.06
C CYS A 219 0.52 7.89 0.24
N PRO A 220 1.31 7.85 -0.86
CA PRO A 220 2.16 8.92 -1.40
C PRO A 220 1.47 9.85 -2.41
N SER A 221 0.13 9.78 -2.60
CA SER A 221 -0.58 10.51 -3.66
C SER A 221 -0.34 12.02 -3.63
N LEU A 222 -0.30 12.62 -2.45
CA LEU A 222 0.02 14.05 -2.27
C LEU A 222 1.43 14.40 -2.78
N ALA A 223 2.41 13.52 -2.59
CA ALA A 223 3.78 13.74 -3.07
C ALA A 223 3.81 13.88 -4.60
N TYR A 224 3.10 12.99 -5.31
CA TYR A 224 3.01 13.05 -6.76
C TYR A 224 2.42 14.39 -7.24
N ILE A 225 1.33 14.85 -6.61
CA ILE A 225 0.67 16.11 -6.98
C ILE A 225 1.58 17.30 -6.72
N LEU A 226 2.20 17.34 -5.55
CA LEU A 226 3.04 18.46 -5.13
C LEU A 226 4.31 18.56 -5.98
N PHE A 227 4.91 17.44 -6.39
CA PHE A 227 6.25 17.48 -6.98
C PHE A 227 6.31 17.20 -8.48
N TYR A 228 5.30 16.60 -9.09
CA TYR A 228 5.33 16.35 -10.54
C TYR A 228 5.58 17.63 -11.37
N PRO A 229 5.00 18.81 -11.03
CA PRO A 229 5.37 20.04 -11.71
C PRO A 229 6.88 20.34 -11.67
N THR A 230 7.51 20.22 -10.50
CA THR A 230 8.97 20.42 -10.33
C THR A 230 9.77 19.43 -11.15
N LEU A 231 9.38 18.14 -11.13
CA LEU A 231 10.08 17.10 -11.90
C LEU A 231 10.10 17.43 -13.40
N VAL A 232 9.00 17.99 -13.92
CA VAL A 232 8.87 18.39 -15.33
C VAL A 232 9.66 19.66 -15.62
N GLU A 233 9.64 20.64 -14.72
CA GLU A 233 10.34 21.93 -14.86
C GLU A 233 11.86 21.76 -14.84
N GLU A 234 12.38 21.02 -13.86
CA GLU A 234 13.81 20.69 -13.71
C GLU A 234 14.29 19.61 -14.69
N ARG A 235 13.38 19.06 -15.52
CA ARG A 235 13.65 17.99 -16.49
C ARG A 235 14.30 16.75 -15.88
N VAL A 236 13.89 16.41 -14.66
CA VAL A 236 14.37 15.22 -13.95
C VAL A 236 14.03 13.97 -14.78
N PRO A 237 15.00 13.12 -15.13
CA PRO A 237 14.73 11.98 -16.02
C PRO A 237 14.09 10.80 -15.29
N TYR A 238 14.36 10.60 -14.00
CA TYR A 238 13.85 9.48 -13.20
C TYR A 238 13.35 9.96 -11.84
N PHE A 239 12.28 9.36 -11.34
CA PHE A 239 11.89 9.48 -9.94
C PHE A 239 11.51 8.14 -9.35
N ILE A 240 11.77 7.99 -8.05
CA ILE A 240 11.70 6.70 -7.34
C ILE A 240 10.96 6.87 -6.01
N ALA A 241 10.17 5.86 -5.65
CA ALA A 241 9.62 5.68 -4.31
C ALA A 241 10.37 4.53 -3.61
N GLY A 242 10.79 4.77 -2.36
CA GLY A 242 11.49 3.77 -1.54
C GLY A 242 10.51 2.79 -0.92
N ASN A 243 9.93 1.91 -1.74
CA ASN A 243 9.08 0.83 -1.25
C ASN A 243 9.93 -0.42 -0.98
N GLU A 244 9.75 -1.00 0.20
CA GLU A 244 10.38 -2.28 0.50
C GLU A 244 9.63 -3.46 -0.18
N PRO A 245 10.28 -4.63 -0.31
CA PRO A 245 9.69 -5.79 -0.99
C PRO A 245 8.35 -6.24 -0.40
N ALA A 246 8.23 -6.22 0.94
CA ALA A 246 7.00 -6.59 1.64
C ALA A 246 5.81 -5.70 1.26
N GLN A 247 6.01 -4.38 1.14
CA GLN A 247 4.99 -3.43 0.70
C GLN A 247 4.49 -3.75 -0.71
N LEU A 248 5.40 -4.07 -1.63
CA LEU A 248 5.07 -4.34 -3.03
C LEU A 248 4.29 -5.65 -3.19
N ILE A 249 4.66 -6.70 -2.48
CA ILE A 249 3.90 -7.96 -2.48
C ILE A 249 2.56 -7.78 -1.75
N GLY A 250 2.50 -6.96 -0.70
CA GLY A 250 1.28 -6.63 0.04
C GLY A 250 0.16 -6.10 -0.87
N LEU A 251 0.49 -5.31 -1.91
CA LEU A 251 -0.49 -4.81 -2.88
C LEU A 251 -1.26 -5.95 -3.60
N TYR A 252 -0.62 -7.09 -3.84
CA TYR A 252 -1.26 -8.26 -4.46
C TYR A 252 -2.27 -8.91 -3.52
N TYR A 253 -1.89 -9.17 -2.28
CA TYR A 253 -2.77 -9.78 -1.29
C TYR A 253 -3.95 -8.87 -0.90
N ASN A 254 -3.75 -7.56 -0.95
CA ASN A 254 -4.82 -6.58 -0.73
C ASN A 254 -5.70 -6.30 -1.96
N GLY A 255 -5.43 -6.96 -3.11
CA GLY A 255 -6.17 -6.73 -4.35
C GLY A 255 -5.95 -5.35 -4.99
N LEU A 256 -4.94 -4.60 -4.54
CA LEU A 256 -4.59 -3.26 -5.03
C LEU A 256 -3.71 -3.29 -6.29
N ALA A 257 -3.07 -4.42 -6.56
CA ALA A 257 -2.35 -4.69 -7.79
C ALA A 257 -2.58 -6.15 -8.20
N PRO A 258 -3.31 -6.43 -9.29
CA PRO A 258 -3.42 -7.81 -9.78
C PRO A 258 -2.10 -8.24 -10.43
N LYS A 259 -1.89 -9.55 -10.61
CA LYS A 259 -0.62 -10.12 -11.13
C LYS A 259 -0.14 -9.47 -12.43
N MET A 260 -1.07 -9.12 -13.32
CA MET A 260 -0.74 -8.47 -14.59
C MET A 260 -0.05 -7.12 -14.43
N ALA A 261 -0.27 -6.40 -13.31
CA ALA A 261 0.34 -5.10 -13.05
C ALA A 261 1.85 -5.24 -12.81
N TYR A 262 2.29 -6.37 -12.23
CA TYR A 262 3.70 -6.68 -12.00
C TYR A 262 4.44 -7.11 -13.28
N THR A 263 3.71 -7.67 -14.26
CA THR A 263 4.29 -8.07 -15.55
C THR A 263 4.15 -7.02 -16.64
N PHE A 264 3.18 -6.11 -16.51
CA PHE A 264 2.88 -5.05 -17.48
C PHE A 264 4.09 -4.16 -17.75
N SER A 265 4.88 -3.86 -16.72
CA SER A 265 6.09 -3.04 -16.80
C SER A 265 7.15 -3.59 -17.76
N ASN A 266 7.06 -4.88 -18.12
CA ASN A 266 8.00 -5.58 -19.01
C ASN A 266 7.39 -5.97 -20.37
N SER A 267 6.12 -5.63 -20.65
CA SER A 267 5.44 -6.01 -21.90
C SER A 267 5.89 -5.15 -23.09
N LYS A 268 6.80 -5.68 -23.92
CA LYS A 268 7.28 -5.00 -25.15
C LYS A 268 6.16 -4.70 -26.16
N ILE A 269 5.21 -5.63 -26.32
CA ILE A 269 4.09 -5.50 -27.27
C ILE A 269 3.17 -4.35 -26.85
N SER A 270 2.80 -4.28 -25.57
CA SER A 270 1.95 -3.20 -25.05
C SER A 270 2.61 -1.84 -25.25
N HIS A 271 3.91 -1.75 -24.95
CA HIS A 271 4.69 -0.54 -25.18
C HIS A 271 4.75 -0.13 -26.67
N PHE A 272 4.89 -1.11 -27.58
CA PHE A 272 4.91 -0.87 -29.01
C PHE A 272 3.58 -0.29 -29.52
N ILE A 273 2.45 -0.91 -29.16
CA ILE A 273 1.10 -0.45 -29.55
C ILE A 273 0.85 0.97 -29.03
N ILE A 274 1.18 1.23 -27.76
CA ILE A 274 1.01 2.56 -27.15
C ILE A 274 1.87 3.61 -27.89
N ASN A 275 3.10 3.26 -28.28
CA ASN A 275 3.97 4.19 -28.99
C ASN A 275 3.52 4.46 -30.43
N ILE A 276 2.93 3.48 -31.13
CA ILE A 276 2.26 3.72 -32.41
C ILE A 276 1.14 4.77 -32.22
N GLY A 277 0.24 4.56 -31.25
CA GLY A 277 -0.84 5.50 -30.99
C GLY A 277 -0.34 6.91 -30.62
N ARG A 278 0.80 7.00 -29.93
CA ARG A 278 1.43 8.29 -29.63
C ARG A 278 1.99 8.97 -30.87
N ILE A 279 2.69 8.26 -31.74
CA ILE A 279 3.19 8.81 -33.00
C ILE A 279 2.02 9.29 -33.87
N LEU A 280 0.95 8.49 -33.99
CA LEU A 280 -0.27 8.86 -34.71
C LEU A 280 -0.96 10.10 -34.12
N THR A 281 -0.79 10.35 -32.82
CA THR A 281 -1.31 11.55 -32.13
C THR A 281 -0.26 12.64 -31.99
N LEU A 282 0.85 12.60 -32.76
CA LEU A 282 1.94 13.58 -32.75
C LEU A 282 2.64 13.76 -31.40
N HIS A 283 2.61 12.73 -30.56
CA HIS A 283 3.31 12.69 -29.28
C HIS A 283 4.59 11.86 -29.40
N PRO A 284 5.69 12.28 -28.73
CA PRO A 284 6.92 11.49 -28.71
C PRO A 284 6.69 10.09 -28.10
N PRO A 285 7.40 9.06 -28.58
CA PRO A 285 7.30 7.71 -28.03
C PRO A 285 7.77 7.68 -26.56
N LEU A 286 7.12 6.85 -25.75
CA LEU A 286 7.44 6.65 -24.36
C LEU A 286 8.63 5.71 -24.19
N LYS A 287 9.51 6.10 -23.27
CA LYS A 287 10.57 5.27 -22.71
C LYS A 287 10.05 4.47 -21.51
N ARG A 288 10.83 3.48 -21.09
CA ARG A 288 10.55 2.66 -19.90
C ARG A 288 10.28 3.57 -18.69
N GLY A 289 9.22 3.27 -17.93
CA GLY A 289 8.79 4.03 -16.75
C GLY A 289 7.87 5.23 -17.04
N GLN A 290 8.01 5.91 -18.19
CA GLN A 290 7.20 7.09 -18.51
C GLN A 290 5.70 6.80 -18.65
N LEU A 291 5.35 5.59 -19.11
CA LEU A 291 3.95 5.16 -19.16
C LEU A 291 3.32 5.09 -17.77
N HIS A 292 4.04 4.54 -16.79
CA HIS A 292 3.56 4.41 -15.40
C HIS A 292 3.37 5.80 -14.81
N THR A 293 4.32 6.72 -15.05
CA THR A 293 4.16 8.13 -14.71
C THR A 293 2.86 8.71 -15.26
N LEU A 294 2.61 8.59 -16.57
CA LEU A 294 1.39 9.13 -17.17
C LEU A 294 0.13 8.48 -16.59
N MET A 295 0.13 7.17 -16.38
CA MET A 295 -1.02 6.46 -15.81
C MET A 295 -1.31 6.94 -14.38
N THR A 296 -0.31 6.99 -13.51
CA THR A 296 -0.45 7.46 -12.11
C THR A 296 -0.94 8.90 -12.06
N MET A 297 -0.28 9.81 -12.79
CA MET A 297 -0.67 11.23 -12.77
C MET A 297 -2.05 11.45 -13.38
N ARG A 298 -2.42 10.72 -14.44
CA ARG A 298 -3.77 10.80 -15.02
C ARG A 298 -4.84 10.30 -14.04
N GLN A 299 -4.57 9.23 -13.30
CA GLN A 299 -5.51 8.73 -12.30
C GLN A 299 -5.74 9.77 -11.20
N LEU A 300 -4.70 10.46 -10.75
CA LEU A 300 -4.83 11.52 -9.74
C LEU A 300 -5.61 12.75 -10.26
N VAL A 301 -5.45 13.11 -11.54
CA VAL A 301 -6.11 14.29 -12.15
C VAL A 301 -7.53 14.02 -12.62
N TYR A 302 -7.81 12.82 -13.13
CA TYR A 302 -9.06 12.50 -13.83
C TYR A 302 -9.85 11.36 -13.18
N GLY A 303 -9.31 10.72 -12.15
CA GLY A 303 -9.87 9.52 -11.54
C GLY A 303 -9.70 8.26 -12.39
N ASP A 304 -10.45 7.23 -12.01
CA ASP A 304 -10.38 5.92 -12.65
C ASP A 304 -10.83 5.95 -14.11
N SER A 305 -10.01 5.35 -14.99
CA SER A 305 -10.29 5.26 -16.42
C SER A 305 -11.55 4.43 -16.71
N LEU A 306 -12.23 4.74 -17.81
CA LEU A 306 -13.41 3.99 -18.26
C LEU A 306 -13.11 2.49 -18.44
N LEU A 307 -11.92 2.16 -18.95
CA LEU A 307 -11.46 0.78 -19.10
C LEU A 307 -11.36 0.05 -17.75
N LYS A 308 -10.81 0.72 -16.73
CA LYS A 308 -10.68 0.17 -15.38
C LYS A 308 -12.06 -0.09 -14.75
N ARG A 309 -13.00 0.84 -14.95
CA ARG A 309 -14.39 0.69 -14.51
C ARG A 309 -15.08 -0.49 -15.20
N TRP A 310 -14.87 -0.65 -16.51
CA TRP A 310 -15.46 -1.75 -17.29
C TRP A 310 -14.87 -3.12 -16.93
N ALA A 311 -13.57 -3.18 -16.62
CA ALA A 311 -12.91 -4.39 -16.13
C ALA A 311 -13.38 -4.85 -14.74
N GLY A 312 -14.28 -4.10 -14.08
CA GLY A 312 -14.80 -4.42 -12.75
C GLY A 312 -13.75 -4.32 -11.63
N TYR A 313 -12.57 -3.78 -11.94
CA TYR A 313 -11.48 -3.61 -10.99
C TYR A 313 -11.68 -2.31 -10.19
N LYS A 314 -12.06 -2.45 -8.92
CA LYS A 314 -12.23 -1.33 -7.99
C LYS A 314 -11.06 -1.30 -7.00
N ASN A 315 -10.45 -0.13 -6.87
CA ASN A 315 -9.48 0.15 -5.82
C ASN A 315 -10.04 1.29 -4.99
N ASP A 316 -10.79 0.95 -3.94
CA ASP A 316 -11.53 1.91 -3.12
C ASP A 316 -10.56 2.85 -2.40
N LEU A 317 -9.38 2.37 -2.00
CA LEU A 317 -8.34 3.20 -1.37
C LEU A 317 -7.91 4.35 -2.28
N ILE A 318 -7.48 4.06 -3.50
CA ILE A 318 -7.05 5.10 -4.44
C ILE A 318 -8.24 5.99 -4.84
N SER A 319 -9.43 5.42 -5.02
CA SER A 319 -10.63 6.19 -5.39
C SER A 319 -10.99 7.21 -4.32
N ASN A 320 -10.96 6.81 -3.04
CA ASN A 320 -11.23 7.70 -1.91
C ASN A 320 -10.18 8.82 -1.80
N VAL A 321 -8.90 8.49 -2.00
CA VAL A 321 -7.82 9.49 -2.02
C VAL A 321 -8.00 10.49 -3.15
N VAL A 322 -8.34 10.02 -4.35
CA VAL A 322 -8.62 10.90 -5.48
C VAL A 322 -9.81 11.80 -5.17
N GLU A 323 -10.93 11.26 -4.69
CA GLU A 323 -12.12 12.04 -4.36
C GLU A 323 -11.85 13.13 -3.30
N ALA A 324 -11.06 12.80 -2.29
CA ALA A 324 -10.69 13.75 -1.24
C ALA A 324 -9.75 14.85 -1.74
N ILE A 325 -8.76 14.52 -2.57
CA ILE A 325 -7.85 15.51 -3.16
C ILE A 325 -8.61 16.48 -4.07
N HIS A 326 -9.67 16.03 -4.74
CA HIS A 326 -10.53 16.88 -5.58
C HIS A 326 -11.34 17.93 -4.81
N GLN A 327 -11.39 17.86 -3.48
CA GLN A 327 -11.92 18.94 -2.65
C GLN A 327 -11.06 20.21 -2.71
N VAL A 328 -9.82 20.10 -3.19
CA VAL A 328 -8.88 21.22 -3.33
C VAL A 328 -8.42 21.34 -4.79
N PRO A 329 -9.19 21.99 -5.66
CA PRO A 329 -8.81 22.14 -7.07
C PRO A 329 -7.48 22.89 -7.27
N GLY A 330 -7.11 23.78 -6.34
CA GLY A 330 -5.90 24.59 -6.37
C GLY A 330 -4.61 23.77 -6.52
N ILE A 331 -4.53 22.62 -5.83
CA ILE A 331 -3.35 21.74 -5.91
C ILE A 331 -3.35 20.83 -7.15
N ILE A 332 -4.52 20.57 -7.77
CA ILE A 332 -4.64 19.70 -8.95
C ILE A 332 -4.32 20.44 -10.24
N GLN A 333 -4.66 21.72 -10.37
CA GLN A 333 -4.45 22.46 -11.62
C GLN A 333 -2.98 22.52 -12.07
N PRO A 334 -1.99 22.75 -11.18
CA PRO A 334 -0.57 22.67 -11.55
C PRO A 334 -0.19 21.29 -12.10
N LEU A 335 -0.63 20.21 -11.44
CA LEU A 335 -0.39 18.84 -11.91
C LEU A 335 -0.98 18.63 -13.32
N LYS A 336 -2.23 19.06 -13.54
CA LYS A 336 -2.93 18.93 -14.84
C LYS A 336 -2.19 19.66 -15.96
N ARG A 337 -1.70 20.89 -15.70
CA ARG A 337 -0.93 21.68 -16.67
C ARG A 337 0.40 21.00 -16.99
N SER A 338 1.14 20.58 -15.97
CA SER A 338 2.44 19.89 -16.14
C SER A 338 2.29 18.55 -16.86
N LEU A 339 1.23 17.78 -16.58
CA LEU A 339 0.94 16.51 -17.25
C LEU A 339 0.68 16.66 -18.75
N ARG A 340 -0.06 17.71 -19.15
CA ARG A 340 -0.28 18.03 -20.57
C ARG A 340 1.02 18.44 -21.24
N LYS A 341 1.76 19.37 -20.61
CA LYS A 341 3.03 19.91 -21.10
C LYS A 341 4.09 18.83 -21.29
N SER A 342 4.28 17.96 -20.29
CA SER A 342 5.27 16.87 -20.33
C SER A 342 4.92 15.81 -21.37
N SER A 343 3.64 15.41 -21.45
CA SER A 343 3.18 14.43 -22.44
C SER A 343 3.43 14.92 -23.86
N TRP A 344 3.12 16.18 -24.15
CA TRP A 344 3.27 16.78 -25.48
C TRP A 344 4.75 16.99 -25.85
N ARG A 345 5.57 17.51 -24.93
CA ARG A 345 7.01 17.74 -25.18
C ARG A 345 7.88 16.48 -25.09
N GLY A 346 7.35 15.37 -24.57
CA GLY A 346 8.12 14.14 -24.32
C GLY A 346 9.04 14.19 -23.10
N HIS A 347 9.05 15.29 -22.34
CA HIS A 347 9.80 15.44 -21.09
C HIS A 347 9.02 14.86 -19.90
N ILE A 348 8.78 13.56 -19.95
CA ILE A 348 8.09 12.83 -18.89
C ILE A 348 9.15 12.19 -17.98
N PRO A 349 9.18 12.48 -16.67
CA PRO A 349 10.08 11.79 -15.76
C PRO A 349 9.64 10.31 -15.68
N ALA A 350 10.59 9.37 -15.74
CA ALA A 350 10.30 7.95 -15.67
C ALA A 350 10.09 7.50 -14.21
N PHE A 351 8.91 6.97 -13.90
CA PHE A 351 8.68 6.33 -12.61
C PHE A 351 9.29 4.94 -12.63
N VAL A 352 10.31 4.72 -11.80
CA VAL A 352 11.05 3.46 -11.71
C VAL A 352 11.27 3.08 -10.24
N GLN A 353 11.70 1.85 -10.02
CA GLN A 353 12.11 1.36 -8.70
C GLN A 353 13.49 0.71 -8.75
N ILE A 354 14.15 0.71 -7.60
CA ILE A 354 15.35 -0.08 -7.33
C ILE A 354 14.92 -1.22 -6.40
N ASP A 355 15.39 -2.42 -6.72
CA ASP A 355 15.12 -3.63 -5.93
C ASP A 355 15.94 -3.58 -4.63
N LEU A 356 15.28 -3.30 -3.51
CA LEU A 356 15.94 -3.17 -2.21
C LEU A 356 16.57 -4.48 -1.73
N ASP A 357 15.98 -5.64 -2.02
CA ASP A 357 16.60 -6.93 -1.73
C ASP A 357 17.93 -7.07 -2.48
N LYS A 358 17.93 -6.74 -3.78
CA LYS A 358 19.13 -6.87 -4.62
C LYS A 358 20.26 -5.97 -4.14
N ILE A 359 19.99 -4.70 -3.79
CA ILE A 359 21.03 -3.77 -3.35
C ILE A 359 21.50 -4.03 -1.90
N SER A 360 20.74 -4.81 -1.14
CA SER A 360 21.12 -5.29 0.20
C SER A 360 21.78 -6.67 0.21
N GLY A 361 22.15 -7.22 -0.95
CA GLY A 361 22.84 -8.52 -1.04
C GLY A 361 21.92 -9.74 -1.05
N GLY A 362 20.62 -9.55 -1.32
CA GLY A 362 19.64 -10.61 -1.54
C GLY A 362 18.43 -10.56 -0.61
N THR A 363 18.59 -9.99 0.58
CA THR A 363 17.51 -9.78 1.55
C THR A 363 17.63 -8.38 2.15
N TYR A 364 16.54 -7.63 2.12
CA TYR A 364 16.42 -6.35 2.81
C TYR A 364 16.27 -6.55 4.33
N ASP A 365 17.39 -6.85 5.00
CA ASP A 365 17.45 -7.07 6.45
C ASP A 365 17.30 -5.75 7.23
N TRP A 366 16.25 -5.65 8.04
CA TRP A 366 15.90 -4.40 8.70
C TRP A 366 16.94 -3.94 9.70
N LYS A 367 17.57 -4.86 10.44
CA LYS A 367 18.57 -4.52 11.45
C LYS A 367 19.81 -3.91 10.80
N SER A 368 20.38 -4.62 9.81
CA SER A 368 21.57 -4.19 9.07
C SER A 368 21.33 -2.86 8.36
N VAL A 369 20.14 -2.68 7.78
CA VAL A 369 19.77 -1.43 7.11
C VAL A 369 19.70 -0.27 8.11
N LYS A 370 19.06 -0.47 9.27
CA LYS A 370 18.95 0.58 10.32
C LYS A 370 20.33 0.99 10.81
N GLU A 371 21.17 0.03 11.21
CA GLU A 371 22.54 0.30 11.68
C GLU A 371 23.36 1.08 10.64
N LEU A 372 23.22 0.71 9.36
CA LEU A 372 23.90 1.41 8.27
C LEU A 372 23.42 2.86 8.12
N ILE A 373 22.12 3.12 8.10
CA ILE A 373 21.61 4.48 7.88
C ILE A 373 21.76 5.38 9.13
N GLU A 374 21.75 4.82 10.34
CA GLU A 374 22.13 5.54 11.57
C GLU A 374 23.56 6.08 11.42
N LYS A 375 24.49 5.19 11.07
CA LYS A 375 25.91 5.53 10.89
C LYS A 375 26.15 6.49 9.73
N GLU A 376 25.57 6.22 8.57
CA GLU A 376 25.97 6.87 7.31
C GLU A 376 25.13 8.12 6.97
N CYS A 377 23.93 8.24 7.55
CA CYS A 377 22.99 9.32 7.25
C CYS A 377 22.58 10.15 8.47
N GLY A 378 22.93 9.70 9.69
CA GLY A 378 22.38 10.24 10.92
C GLY A 378 20.88 9.99 11.06
N TRP A 379 20.39 8.85 10.54
CA TRP A 379 19.00 8.44 10.76
C TRP A 379 18.75 8.21 12.26
N VAL A 380 17.55 8.55 12.72
CA VAL A 380 17.19 8.49 14.14
C VAL A 380 16.09 7.44 14.34
N SER A 381 16.43 6.36 15.06
CA SER A 381 15.49 5.33 15.49
C SER A 381 14.65 5.78 16.70
N LEU A 382 13.59 5.03 17.01
CA LEU A 382 12.90 5.17 18.30
C LEU A 382 13.80 4.63 19.44
N PRO A 383 13.64 5.10 20.70
CA PRO A 383 14.53 4.78 21.81
C PRO A 383 14.84 3.28 22.00
N ASP A 384 13.87 2.41 21.73
CA ASP A 384 14.02 0.96 21.91
C ASP A 384 14.50 0.22 20.64
N ASN A 385 14.72 0.94 19.53
CA ASN A 385 15.08 0.43 18.19
C ASN A 385 14.28 -0.80 17.71
N THR A 386 13.10 -1.03 18.28
CA THR A 386 12.26 -2.22 18.06
C THR A 386 11.19 -1.99 16.99
N LYS A 387 11.08 -0.77 16.47
CA LYS A 387 10.18 -0.42 15.36
C LYS A 387 10.96 -0.34 14.06
N GLY A 388 10.61 -1.17 13.09
CA GLY A 388 11.14 -1.10 11.73
C GLY A 388 10.13 -0.58 10.71
N LEU A 389 8.83 -0.75 10.96
CA LEU A 389 7.78 -0.40 10.01
C LEU A 389 7.29 1.05 10.20
N HIS A 390 6.97 1.71 9.10
CA HIS A 390 6.33 3.03 9.06
C HIS A 390 6.90 4.03 10.09
N THR A 391 8.19 4.33 10.00
CA THR A 391 8.90 5.11 11.03
C THR A 391 8.70 6.63 10.94
N SER A 392 7.95 7.12 9.94
CA SER A 392 7.91 8.55 9.61
C SER A 392 6.71 9.34 10.12
N CYS A 393 5.70 8.71 10.72
CA CYS A 393 4.48 9.41 11.11
C CYS A 393 4.07 9.10 12.57
N GLN A 394 3.58 10.11 13.28
CA GLN A 394 3.19 10.00 14.68
C GLN A 394 1.84 9.30 14.90
N ILE A 395 0.98 9.24 13.87
CA ILE A 395 -0.36 8.62 13.96
C ILE A 395 -0.42 7.21 13.37
N GLU A 396 0.71 6.53 13.18
CA GLU A 396 0.72 5.19 12.54
C GLU A 396 -0.16 4.18 13.26
N LYS A 397 -0.12 4.13 14.59
CA LYS A 397 -1.03 3.28 15.38
C LYS A 397 -2.49 3.59 15.08
N CYS A 398 -2.88 4.86 14.93
CA CYS A 398 -4.24 5.19 14.56
C CYS A 398 -4.59 4.80 13.11
N LYS A 399 -3.66 4.96 12.16
CA LYS A 399 -3.86 4.53 10.77
C LYS A 399 -4.10 3.03 10.69
N GLU A 400 -3.36 2.26 11.49
CA GLU A 400 -3.50 0.81 11.58
C GLU A 400 -4.78 0.41 12.29
N TYR A 401 -5.09 1.02 13.44
CA TYR A 401 -6.33 0.82 14.18
C TYR A 401 -7.56 1.05 13.29
N SER A 402 -7.61 2.17 12.58
CA SER A 402 -8.74 2.52 11.70
C SER A 402 -8.91 1.55 10.54
N GLN A 403 -7.83 1.04 9.95
CA GLN A 403 -7.90 -0.04 8.96
C GLN A 403 -8.35 -1.36 9.59
N PHE A 404 -7.76 -1.71 10.74
CA PHE A 404 -8.00 -2.94 11.46
C PHE A 404 -9.45 -3.07 11.92
N ILE A 405 -9.99 -2.09 12.62
CA ILE A 405 -11.34 -2.19 13.19
C ILE A 405 -12.41 -2.29 12.09
N ARG A 406 -12.22 -1.62 10.96
CA ARG A 406 -13.11 -1.73 9.79
C ARG A 406 -12.99 -3.08 9.12
N PHE A 407 -11.79 -3.62 8.99
CA PHE A 407 -11.58 -4.97 8.47
C PHE A 407 -12.18 -6.03 9.41
N TYR A 408 -11.88 -5.92 10.71
CA TYR A 408 -12.41 -6.77 11.79
C TYR A 408 -13.94 -6.81 11.80
N ARG A 409 -14.61 -5.67 11.59
CA ARG A 409 -16.08 -5.59 11.55
C ARG A 409 -16.70 -5.91 10.18
N CYS A 410 -15.93 -6.43 9.23
CA CYS A 410 -16.37 -6.68 7.85
C CYS A 410 -17.00 -5.44 7.18
N GLN A 411 -16.41 -4.26 7.42
CA GLN A 411 -16.80 -2.97 6.83
C GLN A 411 -15.85 -2.57 5.69
N SER A 412 -14.64 -3.11 5.68
CA SER A 412 -13.65 -2.92 4.63
C SER A 412 -13.07 -4.26 4.21
N LYS A 413 -12.82 -4.44 2.91
CA LYS A 413 -12.13 -5.63 2.36
C LYS A 413 -10.60 -5.46 2.35
N LEU A 414 -10.12 -4.25 2.67
CA LEU A 414 -8.70 -3.94 2.80
C LEU A 414 -8.16 -4.57 4.09
N ILE A 415 -7.25 -5.52 3.95
CA ILE A 415 -6.46 -6.06 5.04
C ILE A 415 -5.49 -4.95 5.50
N PRO A 416 -5.32 -4.72 6.82
CA PRO A 416 -4.36 -3.73 7.31
C PRO A 416 -2.98 -3.93 6.69
N PHE A 417 -2.41 -2.88 6.12
CA PHE A 417 -1.14 -2.97 5.40
C PHE A 417 -0.02 -3.54 6.28
N SER A 418 0.09 -3.05 7.51
CA SER A 418 1.08 -3.52 8.48
C SER A 418 0.92 -5.02 8.82
N ALA A 419 -0.29 -5.57 8.75
CA ALA A 419 -0.50 -7.00 8.98
C ALA A 419 0.10 -7.86 7.86
N LEU A 420 -0.06 -7.42 6.61
CA LEU A 420 0.58 -8.08 5.46
C LEU A 420 2.09 -7.86 5.46
N GLU A 421 2.54 -6.65 5.77
CA GLU A 421 3.96 -6.28 5.75
C GLU A 421 4.74 -7.06 6.83
N MET A 422 4.22 -7.18 8.05
CA MET A 422 4.82 -8.02 9.10
C MET A 422 4.86 -9.50 8.73
N ALA A 423 3.78 -10.02 8.15
CA ALA A 423 3.73 -11.41 7.69
C ALA A 423 4.75 -11.68 6.57
N LEU A 424 4.88 -10.76 5.61
CA LEU A 424 5.79 -10.87 4.49
C LEU A 424 7.25 -10.72 4.93
N ALA A 425 7.57 -9.68 5.70
CA ALA A 425 8.92 -9.40 6.18
C ALA A 425 9.48 -10.57 7.03
N SER A 426 8.67 -11.12 7.94
CA SER A 426 9.07 -12.31 8.71
C SER A 426 9.18 -13.57 7.84
N GLY A 427 8.29 -13.75 6.86
CA GLY A 427 8.34 -14.88 5.92
C GLY A 427 9.51 -14.85 4.92
N THR A 428 10.05 -13.65 4.64
CA THR A 428 11.25 -13.44 3.80
C THR A 428 12.54 -13.31 4.61
N LYS A 429 12.47 -13.36 5.94
CA LYS A 429 13.60 -13.18 6.86
C LYS A 429 14.23 -11.78 6.81
N SER A 430 13.47 -10.77 6.41
CA SER A 430 13.85 -9.35 6.58
C SER A 430 13.84 -8.93 8.06
N LEU A 431 13.07 -9.67 8.87
CA LEU A 431 12.98 -9.58 10.32
C LEU A 431 12.71 -11.01 10.86
N SER A 432 13.13 -11.35 12.08
CA SER A 432 12.71 -12.63 12.67
C SER A 432 11.21 -12.62 13.01
N LYS A 433 10.63 -13.82 13.19
CA LYS A 433 9.23 -13.95 13.59
C LYS A 433 9.02 -13.37 14.99
N GLU A 434 9.96 -13.60 15.90
CA GLU A 434 9.94 -13.15 17.28
C GLU A 434 10.00 -11.62 17.38
N GLU A 435 10.93 -10.99 16.65
CA GLU A 435 11.01 -9.53 16.57
C GLU A 435 9.75 -8.93 15.94
N SER A 436 9.17 -9.59 14.92
CA SER A 436 7.92 -9.13 14.31
C SER A 436 6.75 -9.18 15.30
N ILE A 437 6.63 -10.26 16.08
CA ILE A 437 5.61 -10.39 17.12
C ILE A 437 5.81 -9.33 18.21
N GLN A 438 7.05 -9.03 18.58
CA GLN A 438 7.36 -7.99 19.53
C GLN A 438 6.96 -6.60 19.02
N GLU A 439 7.25 -6.29 17.76
CA GLU A 439 6.84 -5.03 17.12
C GLU A 439 5.32 -4.92 17.04
N ILE A 440 4.61 -5.99 16.65
CA ILE A 440 3.15 -6.06 16.64
C ILE A 440 2.56 -5.71 18.01
N ARG A 441 3.13 -6.24 19.10
CA ARG A 441 2.63 -6.01 20.46
C ARG A 441 2.83 -4.59 20.96
N THR A 442 3.95 -3.97 20.60
CA THR A 442 4.42 -2.74 21.24
C THR A 442 4.18 -1.49 20.40
N HIS A 443 4.32 -1.61 19.08
CA HIS A 443 4.38 -0.46 18.17
C HIS A 443 3.21 -0.34 17.20
N LEU A 444 2.44 -1.41 16.99
CA LEU A 444 1.34 -1.42 16.04
C LEU A 444 -0.03 -1.20 16.71
N GLY A 445 -0.99 -0.70 15.93
CA GLY A 445 -2.31 -0.27 16.39
C GLY A 445 -3.41 -1.34 16.40
N PHE A 446 -3.09 -2.63 16.55
CA PHE A 446 -4.07 -3.73 16.51
C PHE A 446 -4.87 -3.84 17.81
N SER A 447 -5.90 -3.00 17.93
CA SER A 447 -6.77 -2.92 19.10
C SER A 447 -8.25 -2.93 18.70
N LEU A 448 -9.11 -3.52 19.55
CA LEU A 448 -10.57 -3.39 19.43
C LEU A 448 -11.09 -2.07 20.02
N GLU A 449 -10.28 -1.44 20.89
CA GLU A 449 -10.53 -0.13 21.48
C GLU A 449 -9.71 0.94 20.76
N GLU A 450 -10.23 2.18 20.74
CA GLU A 450 -9.56 3.29 20.07
C GLU A 450 -8.21 3.62 20.71
N VAL A 451 -7.17 3.69 19.88
CA VAL A 451 -5.81 4.01 20.33
C VAL A 451 -5.65 5.53 20.57
N PRO A 452 -4.86 5.96 21.58
CA PRO A 452 -4.72 7.37 21.94
C PRO A 452 -4.31 8.30 20.79
N GLU A 453 -3.48 7.80 19.86
CA GLU A 453 -3.00 8.54 18.70
C GLU A 453 -4.13 8.98 17.75
N CYS A 454 -5.31 8.36 17.82
CA CYS A 454 -6.46 8.80 17.04
C CYS A 454 -6.96 10.19 17.43
N LYS A 455 -6.73 10.63 18.68
CA LYS A 455 -7.00 12.01 19.10
C LYS A 455 -6.20 13.02 18.31
N ILE A 456 -4.95 12.71 17.94
CA ILE A 456 -4.10 13.61 17.14
C ILE A 456 -4.72 13.83 15.75
N MET A 457 -5.23 12.75 15.15
CA MET A 457 -5.87 12.80 13.84
C MET A 457 -7.19 13.59 13.89
N THR A 458 -8.08 13.30 14.85
CA THR A 458 -9.37 13.99 14.97
C THR A 458 -9.21 15.45 15.36
N GLN A 459 -8.27 15.79 16.25
CA GLN A 459 -7.96 17.18 16.60
C GLN A 459 -7.58 18.02 15.37
N PHE A 460 -6.77 17.49 14.46
CA PHE A 460 -6.42 18.23 13.23
C PHE A 460 -7.64 18.43 12.32
N ILE A 461 -8.51 17.42 12.22
CA ILE A 461 -9.75 17.47 11.43
C ILE A 461 -10.73 18.49 12.02
N ASP A 462 -10.87 18.57 13.34
CA ASP A 462 -11.89 19.40 13.99
C ASP A 462 -11.44 20.83 14.30
N LYS A 463 -10.12 21.08 14.27
CA LYS A 463 -9.54 22.41 14.54
C LYS A 463 -10.08 23.47 13.57
N LYS A 464 -10.41 24.66 14.06
CA LYS A 464 -10.69 25.81 13.20
C LYS A 464 -9.36 26.46 12.79
N TRP A 465 -9.14 26.61 11.48
CA TRP A 465 -7.93 27.18 10.89
C TRP A 465 -8.20 28.52 10.23
#